data_AF-A0A660XJA9-F1
#
_entry.id   AF-A0A660XJA9-F1
#
_cell.length_a   1.000
_cell.length_b   1.000
_cell.length_c   1.000
_cell.angle_alpha   90.00
_cell.angle_beta   90.00
_cell.angle_gamma   90.00
#
_symmetry.space_group_name_H-M   'P 1'
#
loop_
_entity.id
_entity.type
_entity.pdbx_description
1 polymer ?
#
loop_
_entity_poly.entity_id
_entity_poly.type
_entity_poly.pdbx_seq_one_letter_code
_entity_poly.pdbx_strand_id
1 'polypeptide(L)' 'FTGDFNCQPGTESLNTIQSVLTRCPSDVLTYSTIEPIWTIDHIFYSEDRGIRFKELKVIPEKMASDHFPIVAKFRVK' A
#
# COMPACT_ATOMS: atom_id res chain seq x y z
N PHE A 1 7.31 -5.46 2.87
CA PHE A 1 7.70 -5.18 1.47
C PHE A 1 6.86 -4.04 0.95
N THR A 2 7.43 -3.01 0.34
CA THR A 2 6.73 -1.76 0.02
C THR A 2 7.20 -1.20 -1.31
N GLY A 3 6.34 -0.51 -2.04
CA GLY A 3 6.73 0.23 -3.26
C GLY A 3 5.55 0.55 -4.17
N ASP A 4 5.87 1.17 -5.30
CA ASP A 4 5.00 1.29 -6.46
C ASP A 4 5.09 -0.01 -7.28
N PHE A 5 3.95 -0.69 -7.44
CA PHE A 5 3.84 -1.94 -8.19
C PHE A 5 3.20 -1.73 -9.56
N ASN A 6 2.74 -0.51 -9.89
CA ASN A 6 2.00 -0.21 -11.11
C ASN A 6 0.80 -1.15 -11.39
N CYS A 7 0.21 -1.71 -10.32
CA CYS A 7 -0.85 -2.71 -10.40
C CYS A 7 -2.00 -2.35 -9.46
N GLN A 8 -3.23 -2.40 -9.97
CA GLN A 8 -4.45 -2.22 -9.17
C GLN A 8 -4.72 -3.42 -8.26
N PRO A 9 -5.49 -3.22 -7.16
CA PRO A 9 -6.12 -4.32 -6.43
C PRO A 9 -6.85 -5.30 -7.37
N GLY A 10 -6.65 -6.60 -7.15
CA GLY A 10 -7.31 -7.67 -7.92
C GLY A 10 -6.58 -8.14 -9.17
N THR A 11 -5.50 -7.47 -9.59
CA THR A 11 -4.63 -7.95 -10.68
C THR A 11 -3.94 -9.27 -10.31
N GLU A 12 -3.62 -10.10 -11.30
CA GLU A 12 -2.96 -11.39 -11.09
C GLU A 12 -1.63 -11.24 -10.34
N SER A 13 -0.79 -10.28 -10.74
CA SER A 13 0.50 -10.02 -10.09
C SER A 13 0.35 -9.70 -8.61
N LEU A 14 -0.65 -8.89 -8.24
CA LEU A 14 -0.92 -8.57 -6.85
C LEU A 14 -1.43 -9.79 -6.08
N ASN A 15 -2.29 -10.60 -6.71
CA ASN A 15 -2.80 -11.85 -6.13
C ASN A 15 -1.66 -12.85 -5.87
N THR A 16 -0.67 -12.94 -6.77
CA THR A 16 0.52 -13.78 -6.57
C THR A 16 1.30 -13.33 -5.34
N ILE A 17 1.56 -12.03 -5.16
CA ILE A 17 2.24 -11.51 -3.97
C ILE A 17 1.40 -11.78 -2.70
N GLN A 18 0.09 -11.55 -2.79
CA GLN A 18 -0.85 -11.78 -1.70
C GLN A 18 -0.98 -13.25 -1.26
N SER A 19 -0.54 -14.20 -2.09
CA SER A 19 -0.46 -15.62 -1.71
C SER A 19 0.63 -15.91 -0.68
N VAL A 20 1.61 -15.00 -0.53
CA VAL A 20 2.76 -15.16 0.38
C VAL A 20 2.80 -14.08 1.47
N LEU A 21 2.33 -12.86 1.16
CA LEU A 21 2.35 -11.73 2.09
C LEU A 21 0.96 -11.13 2.28
N THR A 22 0.69 -10.63 3.47
CA THR A 22 -0.55 -9.89 3.74
C THR A 22 -0.41 -8.45 3.26
N ARG A 23 -1.29 -8.00 2.35
CA ARG A 23 -1.37 -6.60 1.93
C ARG A 23 -2.04 -5.77 3.03
N CYS A 24 -1.51 -4.60 3.35
CA CYS A 24 -2.24 -3.63 4.17
C CYS A 24 -3.53 -3.23 3.44
N PRO A 25 -4.69 -3.26 4.13
CA PRO A 25 -5.93 -2.79 3.52
C PRO A 25 -5.79 -1.31 3.17
N SER A 26 -6.09 -0.98 1.93
CA SER A 26 -6.09 0.39 1.42
C SER A 26 -7.04 0.45 0.24
N ASP A 27 -8.01 1.35 0.34
CA ASP A 27 -8.89 1.80 -0.75
C ASP A 27 -8.46 3.17 -1.25
N VAL A 28 -7.25 3.61 -0.89
CA VAL A 28 -6.79 4.97 -1.18
C VAL A 28 -6.09 5.02 -2.53
N LEU A 29 -6.44 6.01 -3.33
CA LEU A 29 -5.82 6.32 -4.60
C LEU A 29 -4.46 6.98 -4.31
N THR A 30 -3.39 6.34 -4.76
CA THR A 30 -2.01 6.75 -4.51
C THR A 30 -1.41 7.50 -5.70
N TYR A 31 -2.02 7.41 -6.88
CA TYR A 31 -1.66 8.16 -8.09
C TYR A 31 -2.93 8.64 -8.82
N SER A 32 -3.02 9.80 -9.46
CA SER A 32 -2.07 10.93 -9.48
C SER A 32 -2.40 11.92 -8.35
N THR A 33 -1.44 12.72 -7.89
CA THR A 33 -1.68 13.77 -6.88
C THR A 33 -2.56 14.93 -7.36
N ILE A 34 -2.69 15.09 -8.68
CA ILE A 34 -3.56 16.08 -9.33
C ILE A 34 -5.01 15.57 -9.38
N GLU A 35 -5.20 14.41 -9.99
CA GLU A 35 -6.47 13.70 -10.11
C GLU A 35 -6.24 12.25 -9.63
N PRO A 36 -6.60 11.92 -8.39
CA PRO A 36 -6.37 10.59 -7.85
C PRO A 36 -7.26 9.59 -8.58
N ILE A 37 -6.66 8.56 -9.18
CA ILE A 37 -7.33 7.59 -10.06
C ILE A 37 -6.96 6.14 -9.77
N TRP A 38 -5.79 5.88 -9.17
CA TRP A 38 -5.18 4.56 -9.11
C TRP A 38 -4.57 4.25 -7.74
N THR A 39 -4.76 3.02 -7.27
CA THR A 39 -4.05 2.46 -6.10
C THR A 39 -2.94 1.52 -6.58
N ILE A 40 -1.73 2.06 -6.73
CA ILE A 40 -0.57 1.31 -7.28
C ILE A 40 0.60 1.20 -6.30
N ASP A 41 0.58 1.98 -5.22
CA ASP A 41 1.52 1.87 -4.12
C ASP A 41 0.95 0.94 -3.05
N HIS A 42 1.71 -0.09 -2.70
CA HIS A 42 1.26 -1.11 -1.76
C HIS A 42 2.31 -1.35 -0.69
N ILE A 43 1.85 -1.62 0.54
CA ILE A 43 2.69 -2.11 1.62
C ILE A 43 2.16 -3.45 2.12
N PHE A 44 3.07 -4.41 2.19
CA PHE A 44 2.84 -5.80 2.57
C PHE A 44 3.63 -6.15 3.82
N TYR A 45 3.08 -7.04 4.64
CA TYR A 45 3.68 -7.54 5.87
C TYR A 45 3.47 -9.03 6.04
N SER A 46 4.30 -9.64 6.89
CA SER A 46 4.24 -11.06 7.24
C SER A 46 3.51 -11.23 8.56
N GLU A 47 2.24 -11.64 8.50
CA GLU A 47 1.41 -11.81 9.72
C GLU A 47 1.88 -12.98 10.59
N ASP A 48 2.44 -14.03 9.98
CA ASP A 48 3.04 -15.19 10.64
C ASP A 48 4.29 -14.83 11.48
N ARG A 49 4.99 -13.74 11.13
CA ARG A 49 6.20 -13.25 11.83
C ARG A 49 5.91 -12.30 13.00
N GLY A 50 4.70 -12.33 13.55
CA GLY A 50 4.34 -11.50 14.71
C GLY A 50 4.12 -10.01 14.42
N ILE A 51 4.18 -9.60 13.14
CA ILE A 51 3.82 -8.25 12.71
C ILE A 51 2.29 -8.14 12.69
N ARG A 52 1.74 -7.11 13.34
CA ARG A 52 0.30 -6.84 13.35
C ARG A 52 0.03 -5.44 12.84
N PHE A 53 -0.73 -5.35 11.75
CA PHE A 53 -1.21 -4.09 11.21
C PHE A 53 -2.04 -3.31 12.24
N LYS A 54 -1.90 -1.99 12.26
CA LYS A 54 -2.65 -1.09 13.15
C LYS A 54 -3.42 -0.02 12.39
N GLU A 55 -2.74 0.65 11.48
CA GLU A 55 -3.30 1.81 10.79
C GLU A 55 -2.56 1.99 9.46
N LEU A 56 -3.28 2.43 8.44
CA LEU A 56 -2.71 2.96 7.21
C LEU A 56 -3.28 4.36 7.02
N LYS A 57 -2.40 5.31 6.69
CA LYS A 57 -2.79 6.69 6.37
C LYS A 57 -2.09 7.14 5.10
N VAL A 58 -2.75 8.03 4.38
CA VAL A 58 -2.19 8.70 3.21
C VAL A 58 -1.81 10.11 3.58
N ILE A 59 -0.63 10.53 3.14
CA ILE A 59 -0.12 11.88 3.35
C ILE A 59 -0.58 12.72 2.16
N PRO A 60 -1.46 13.72 2.35
CA PRO A 60 -2.02 14.51 1.26
C PRO A 60 -1.04 15.60 0.77
N GLU A 61 0.23 15.23 0.59
CA GLU A 61 1.25 16.08 -0.03
C GLU A 61 1.12 15.96 -1.55
N LYS A 62 1.09 17.09 -2.26
CA LYS A 62 0.83 17.14 -3.71
C LYS A 62 1.97 17.74 -4.52
N MET A 63 2.92 18.43 -3.87
CA MET A 63 3.98 19.17 -4.55
C MET A 63 5.27 18.38 -4.71
N ALA A 64 5.50 17.41 -3.82
CA ALA A 64 6.78 16.68 -3.77
C ALA A 64 6.86 15.48 -4.72
N SER A 65 5.72 15.00 -5.22
CA SER A 65 5.61 13.80 -6.05
C SER A 65 4.25 13.77 -6.77
N ASP A 66 4.15 13.00 -7.84
CA ASP A 66 2.90 12.60 -8.50
C ASP A 66 2.20 11.42 -7.81
N HIS A 67 2.85 10.81 -6.82
CA HIS A 67 2.27 9.81 -5.92
C HIS A 67 2.05 10.35 -4.50
N PHE A 68 0.94 9.97 -3.86
CA PHE A 68 0.72 10.21 -2.44
C PHE A 68 1.48 9.19 -1.58
N PRO A 69 2.34 9.64 -0.64
CA PRO A 69 2.97 8.74 0.31
C PRO A 69 1.93 8.02 1.18
N ILE A 70 2.09 6.72 1.33
CA ILE A 70 1.29 5.90 2.24
C ILE A 70 2.14 5.43 3.43
N VAL A 71 1.59 5.53 4.63
CA VAL A 71 2.28 5.20 5.89
C VAL A 71 1.46 4.16 6.64
N ALA A 72 2.06 3.00 6.88
CA ALA A 72 1.47 1.97 7.73
C ALA A 72 2.14 1.92 9.10
N LYS A 73 1.34 1.81 10.16
CA LYS A 73 1.80 1.52 11.51
C LYS A 73 1.59 0.05 11.79
N PHE A 74 2.62 -0.56 12.40
CA PHE A 74 2.61 -1.94 12.84
C PHE A 74 2.94 -2.03 14.32
N ARG A 75 2.39 -3.06 14.97
CA ARG A 75 2.90 -3.55 16.25
C ARG A 75 3.75 -4.79 15.97
N VAL A 76 4.97 -4.79 16.47
CA VAL A 76 5.86 -5.96 16.49
C VAL A 76 5.73 -6.63 17.86
N LYS A 77 5.68 -7.96 17.89
CA LYS A 77 5.74 -8.77 19.11
C LYS A 77 7.16 -9.20 19.40
#